data_AF-T1DS73-F1
#
_entry.id   AF-T1DS73-F1
#
_cell.length_a   1.000
_cell.length_b   1.000
_cell.length_c   1.000
_cell.angle_alpha   90.00
_cell.angle_beta   90.00
_cell.angle_gamma   90.00
#
_symmetry.space_group_name_H-M   'P 1'
#
loop_
_entity.id
_entity.type
_entity.pdbx_description
1 polymer ?
#
loop_
_entity_poly.entity_id
_entity_poly.type
_entity_poly.pdbx_seq_one_letter_code
_entity_poly.pdbx_strand_id
1 'polypeptide(L)'
;PLPGMMPPINANQSVMTDSQGLILPKKLINPVLESMDRQNLHRELMFNQKIGKSVLNQKSELQRALEKQKERQVLAAQNLAKQQHQQHQQQTEQTIANELGRVIMQRAQRLEQQKAGSGGPGTDQTSGSINPEYLNARAKLRATVDTK
;
A
#
# COMPACT_ATOMS: atom_id res chain seq x y z
N PRO A 1 -58.48 -1.86 -1.97
CA PRO A 1 -57.28 -2.07 -1.13
C PRO A 1 -57.63 -1.96 0.36
N LEU A 2 -57.81 -3.09 1.05
CA LEU A 2 -58.12 -3.11 2.48
C LEU A 2 -56.82 -3.22 3.31
N PRO A 3 -56.75 -2.58 4.49
CA PRO A 3 -55.52 -2.45 5.25
C PRO A 3 -55.25 -3.68 6.13
N GLY A 4 -54.00 -4.18 6.09
CA GLY A 4 -53.25 -4.52 7.30
C GLY A 4 -53.75 -5.64 8.23
N MET A 5 -54.46 -6.66 7.76
CA MET A 5 -54.65 -7.86 8.58
C MET A 5 -53.35 -8.67 8.57
N MET A 6 -52.63 -8.69 9.70
CA MET A 6 -51.52 -9.63 9.86
C MET A 6 -52.02 -11.06 9.62
N PRO A 7 -51.22 -11.93 8.96
CA PRO A 7 -51.60 -13.32 8.80
C PRO A 7 -51.86 -13.93 10.18
N PRO A 8 -52.87 -14.82 10.32
CA PRO A 8 -53.12 -15.47 11.59
C PRO A 8 -51.84 -16.14 12.07
N ILE A 9 -51.41 -15.80 13.28
CA ILE A 9 -50.30 -16.46 13.96
C ILE A 9 -50.75 -17.91 14.16
N ASN A 10 -50.20 -18.79 13.33
CA ASN A 10 -50.28 -20.25 13.44
C ASN A 10 -51.61 -20.90 12.97
N ALA A 11 -51.71 -21.12 11.65
CA ALA A 11 -52.82 -21.81 10.99
C ALA A 11 -52.88 -23.34 11.25
N ASN A 12 -51.98 -23.93 12.06
CA ASN A 12 -51.87 -25.38 12.23
C ASN A 12 -52.39 -25.93 13.57
N GLN A 13 -53.16 -25.16 14.33
CA GLN A 13 -53.65 -25.61 15.64
C GLN A 13 -55.15 -25.83 15.65
N SER A 14 -55.60 -26.94 15.03
CA SER A 14 -56.93 -27.47 15.31
C SER A 14 -57.03 -27.77 16.81
N VAL A 15 -57.99 -27.15 17.49
CA VAL A 15 -58.28 -27.40 18.91
C VAL A 15 -59.10 -28.68 18.99
N MET A 16 -58.54 -29.71 19.64
CA MET A 16 -59.25 -30.97 19.85
C MET A 16 -60.10 -30.82 21.11
N THR A 17 -61.39 -31.12 21.00
CA THR A 17 -62.35 -31.09 22.11
C THR A 17 -62.90 -32.48 22.36
N ASP A 18 -63.28 -32.77 23.61
CA ASP A 18 -63.93 -34.03 23.98
C ASP A 18 -65.43 -34.02 23.62
N SER A 19 -66.13 -35.13 23.90
CA SER A 19 -67.57 -35.25 23.63
C SER A 19 -68.45 -34.27 24.41
N GLN A 20 -67.92 -33.62 25.45
CA GLN A 20 -68.58 -32.61 26.27
C GLN A 20 -68.14 -31.19 25.89
N GLY A 21 -67.32 -31.03 24.84
CA GLY A 21 -66.80 -29.76 24.35
C GLY A 21 -65.61 -29.20 25.13
N LEU A 22 -65.00 -29.96 26.05
CA LEU A 22 -63.83 -29.53 26.80
C LEU A 22 -62.54 -29.69 25.98
N ILE A 23 -61.65 -28.71 26.05
CA ILE A 23 -60.39 -28.71 25.30
C ILE A 23 -59.44 -29.76 25.88
N LEU A 24 -58.93 -30.62 25.00
CA LEU A 24 -57.96 -31.63 25.38
C LEU A 24 -56.55 -31.00 25.51
N PRO A 25 -55.79 -31.34 26.57
CA PRO A 25 -54.38 -30.95 26.66
C PRO A 25 -53.58 -31.51 25.47
N LYS A 26 -52.78 -30.66 24.82
CA LYS A 26 -51.85 -31.08 23.77
C LYS A 26 -50.43 -30.61 24.04
N LYS A 27 -49.46 -31.36 23.54
CA LYS A 27 -48.07 -30.91 23.50
C LYS A 27 -47.94 -29.77 22.49
N LEU A 28 -47.38 -28.64 22.93
CA LEU A 28 -47.04 -27.54 22.04
C LEU A 28 -45.84 -27.96 21.18
N ILE A 29 -45.96 -27.66 19.89
CA ILE A 29 -44.92 -27.93 18.93
C ILE A 29 -43.87 -26.83 19.02
N ASN A 30 -42.59 -27.22 19.09
CA ASN A 30 -41.49 -26.26 19.05
C ASN A 30 -41.19 -25.86 17.59
N PRO A 31 -41.45 -24.61 17.17
CA PRO A 31 -41.27 -24.17 15.78
C PRO A 31 -39.81 -24.14 15.31
N VAL A 32 -38.85 -24.20 16.26
CA VAL A 32 -37.42 -24.34 15.97
C VAL A 32 -37.09 -25.79 15.61
N LEU A 33 -37.74 -26.76 16.27
CA LEU A 33 -37.49 -28.18 15.98
C LEU A 33 -38.14 -28.63 14.66
N GLU A 34 -39.25 -28.01 14.25
CA GLU A 34 -39.91 -28.35 12.97
C GLU A 34 -39.22 -27.81 11.72
N SER A 35 -38.46 -26.71 11.84
CA SER A 35 -37.80 -26.09 10.69
C SER A 35 -36.31 -26.37 10.73
N MET A 36 -35.88 -27.32 9.89
CA MET A 36 -34.46 -27.60 9.67
C MET A 36 -33.72 -26.33 9.21
N ASP A 37 -34.36 -25.51 8.37
CA ASP A 37 -33.79 -24.24 7.90
C ASP A 37 -33.47 -23.27 9.03
N ARG A 38 -34.38 -23.12 10.02
CA ARG A 38 -34.12 -22.29 11.20
C ARG A 38 -32.95 -22.83 12.03
N GLN A 39 -32.85 -24.14 12.19
CA GLN A 39 -31.73 -24.75 12.91
C GLN A 39 -30.41 -24.55 12.16
N ASN A 40 -30.42 -24.73 10.84
CA ASN A 40 -29.25 -24.53 9.99
C ASN A 40 -28.77 -23.08 10.06
N LEU A 41 -29.68 -22.12 9.92
CA LEU A 41 -29.38 -20.70 10.05
C LEU A 41 -28.80 -20.35 11.42
N HIS A 42 -29.38 -20.88 12.50
CA HIS A 42 -28.83 -20.67 13.85
C HIS A 42 -27.40 -21.19 13.98
N ARG A 43 -27.12 -22.41 13.48
CA ARG A 43 -25.76 -22.97 13.50
C ARG A 43 -24.78 -22.12 12.69
N GLU A 44 -25.17 -21.66 11.51
CA GLU A 44 -24.34 -20.81 10.66
C GLU A 44 -24.03 -19.45 11.32
N LEU A 45 -25.04 -18.80 11.91
CA LEU A 45 -24.86 -17.54 12.62
C LEU A 45 -23.93 -17.69 13.84
N MET A 46 -24.09 -18.76 14.62
CA MET A 46 -23.21 -19.07 15.74
C MET A 46 -21.79 -19.37 15.29
N PHE A 47 -21.61 -20.09 14.17
CA PHE A 47 -20.31 -20.32 13.57
C PHE A 47 -19.65 -19.01 13.12
N ASN A 48 -20.37 -18.15 12.42
CA ASN A 48 -19.86 -16.86 11.96
C ASN A 48 -19.47 -15.96 13.12
N GLN A 49 -20.25 -15.93 14.21
CA GLN A 49 -19.89 -15.23 15.44
C GLN A 49 -18.61 -15.78 16.07
N LYS A 50 -18.48 -17.11 16.16
CA LYS A 50 -17.28 -17.77 16.72
C LYS A 50 -16.02 -17.47 15.91
N ILE A 51 -16.13 -17.38 14.59
CA ILE A 51 -15.01 -17.07 13.68
C ILE A 51 -14.79 -15.55 13.55
N GLY A 52 -15.68 -14.71 14.09
CA GLY A 52 -15.60 -13.25 13.98
C GLY A 52 -15.97 -12.71 12.59
N LYS A 53 -16.70 -13.48 11.78
CA LYS A 53 -17.20 -13.06 10.46
C LYS A 53 -18.51 -12.29 10.61
N SER A 54 -18.48 -10.97 10.48
CA SER A 54 -19.70 -10.14 10.46
C SER A 54 -20.45 -10.35 9.16
N VAL A 55 -21.69 -10.86 9.18
CA VAL A 55 -22.52 -11.08 7.97
C VAL A 55 -23.28 -9.83 7.52
N LEU A 56 -23.47 -8.85 8.41
CA LEU A 56 -24.30 -7.68 8.16
C LEU A 56 -23.59 -6.58 7.34
N ASN A 57 -22.25 -6.57 7.36
CA ASN A 57 -21.43 -5.48 6.82
C ASN A 57 -20.36 -5.95 5.83
N GLN A 58 -20.57 -7.10 5.15
CA GLN A 58 -19.60 -7.58 4.16
C GLN A 58 -19.78 -6.86 2.83
N LYS A 59 -18.70 -6.32 2.29
CA LYS A 59 -18.59 -6.06 0.85
C LYS A 59 -18.88 -7.38 0.12
N SER A 60 -19.61 -7.33 -1.00
CA SER A 60 -19.85 -8.54 -1.80
C SER A 60 -18.52 -9.17 -2.25
N GLU A 61 -18.52 -10.47 -2.54
CA GLU A 61 -17.34 -11.17 -3.08
C GLU A 61 -16.78 -10.45 -4.33
N LEU A 62 -17.67 -9.97 -5.20
CA LEU A 62 -17.31 -9.16 -6.37
C LEU A 62 -16.60 -7.86 -5.98
N GLN A 63 -17.11 -7.13 -5.00
CA GLN A 63 -16.51 -5.87 -4.55
C GLN A 63 -15.12 -6.11 -3.92
N ARG A 64 -14.97 -7.20 -3.15
CA ARG A 64 -13.67 -7.62 -2.59
C ARG A 64 -12.68 -7.98 -3.69
N ALA A 65 -13.12 -8.68 -4.74
CA ALA A 65 -12.28 -9.03 -5.88
C ALA A 65 -11.81 -7.79 -6.67
N LEU A 66 -12.71 -6.84 -6.94
CA LEU A 66 -12.39 -5.59 -7.62
C LEU A 66 -11.42 -4.72 -6.81
N GLU A 67 -11.61 -4.59 -5.50
CA GLU A 67 -10.70 -3.86 -4.61
C GLU A 67 -9.31 -4.48 -4.62
N LYS A 68 -9.22 -5.82 -4.51
CA LYS A 68 -7.96 -6.55 -4.60
C LYS A 68 -7.27 -6.38 -5.96
N GLN A 69 -8.03 -6.31 -7.06
CA GLN A 69 -7.48 -6.05 -8.39
C GLN A 69 -6.94 -4.62 -8.49
N LYS A 70 -7.66 -3.63 -7.95
CA LYS A 70 -7.23 -2.23 -7.91
C LYS A 70 -5.94 -2.06 -7.09
N GLU A 71 -5.87 -2.68 -5.92
CA GLU A 71 -4.66 -2.69 -5.08
C GLU A 71 -3.45 -3.28 -5.83
N ARG A 72 -3.63 -4.40 -6.53
CA ARG A 72 -2.57 -4.99 -7.35
C ARG A 72 -2.08 -4.05 -8.45
N GLN A 73 -2.99 -3.36 -9.14
CA GLN A 73 -2.61 -2.39 -10.17
C GLN A 73 -1.82 -1.21 -9.59
N VAL A 74 -2.27 -0.67 -8.46
CA VAL A 74 -1.58 0.44 -7.77
C VAL A 74 -0.17 0.02 -7.35
N LEU A 75 -0.04 -1.18 -6.77
CA LEU A 75 1.26 -1.70 -6.36
C LEU A 75 2.19 -1.93 -7.56
N ALA A 76 1.67 -2.48 -8.66
CA ALA A 76 2.43 -2.66 -9.90
C ALA A 76 2.91 -1.31 -10.47
N ALA A 77 2.04 -0.31 -10.52
CA ALA A 77 2.40 1.04 -10.97
C ALA A 77 3.46 1.68 -10.07
N GLN A 78 3.33 1.55 -8.74
CA GLN A 78 4.32 2.06 -7.79
C GLN A 78 5.68 1.39 -7.98
N ASN A 79 5.71 0.07 -8.16
CA ASN A 79 6.95 -0.68 -8.37
C ASN A 79 7.64 -0.28 -9.68
N LEU A 80 6.87 -0.06 -10.75
CA LEU A 80 7.41 0.42 -12.02
C LEU A 80 8.01 1.83 -11.88
N ALA A 81 7.30 2.73 -11.21
CA ALA A 81 7.80 4.08 -10.94
C ALA A 81 9.10 4.06 -10.12
N LYS A 82 9.19 3.19 -9.09
CA LYS A 82 10.41 2.99 -8.30
C LYS A 82 11.57 2.47 -9.17
N GLN A 83 11.33 1.49 -10.05
CA GLN A 83 12.36 1.00 -10.97
C GLN A 83 12.86 2.08 -11.92
N GLN A 84 11.97 2.87 -12.52
CA GLN A 84 12.35 3.96 -13.41
C GLN A 84 13.20 5.00 -12.68
N HIS A 85 12.82 5.37 -11.45
CA HIS A 85 13.57 6.31 -10.63
C HIS A 85 14.97 5.78 -10.27
N GLN A 86 15.07 4.48 -9.99
CA GLN A 86 16.35 3.84 -9.65
C GLN A 86 17.25 3.71 -10.89
N GLN A 87 16.70 3.39 -12.06
CA GLN A 87 17.46 3.38 -13.32
C GLN A 87 17.97 4.77 -13.69
N HIS A 88 17.12 5.81 -13.54
CA HIS A 88 17.52 7.18 -13.83
C HIS A 88 18.64 7.66 -12.90
N GLN A 89 18.56 7.33 -11.60
CA GLN A 89 19.64 7.60 -10.65
C GLN A 89 20.94 6.88 -11.04
N GLN A 90 20.88 5.57 -11.33
CA GLN A 90 22.06 4.82 -11.74
C GLN A 90 22.70 5.36 -13.04
N GLN A 91 21.89 5.76 -14.02
CA GLN A 91 22.37 6.39 -15.24
C GLN A 91 23.06 7.72 -14.93
N THR A 92 22.43 8.56 -14.09
CA THR A 92 22.99 9.85 -13.69
C THR A 92 24.31 9.69 -12.95
N GLU A 93 24.40 8.73 -12.03
CA GLU A 93 25.63 8.40 -11.31
C GLU A 93 26.74 7.93 -12.28
N GLN A 94 26.41 7.05 -13.24
CA GLN A 94 27.36 6.61 -14.26
C GLN A 94 27.82 7.75 -15.16
N THR A 95 26.93 8.67 -15.56
CA THR A 95 27.32 9.83 -16.37
C THR A 95 28.25 10.76 -15.60
N ILE A 96 27.95 11.04 -14.33
CA ILE A 96 28.80 11.87 -13.47
C ILE A 96 30.16 11.21 -13.27
N ALA A 97 30.21 9.90 -12.99
CA ALA A 97 31.45 9.17 -12.83
C ALA A 97 32.33 9.20 -14.09
N ASN A 98 31.72 9.06 -15.27
CA ASN A 98 32.43 9.12 -16.55
C ASN A 98 33.00 10.53 -16.82
N GLU A 99 32.18 11.57 -16.64
CA GLU A 99 32.60 12.95 -16.83
C GLU A 99 33.73 13.33 -15.85
N LEU A 100 33.58 12.98 -14.57
CA LEU A 100 34.60 13.22 -13.56
C LEU A 100 35.92 12.52 -13.91
N GLY A 101 35.86 11.26 -14.37
CA GLY A 101 37.03 10.52 -14.82
C GLY A 101 37.79 11.22 -15.95
N ARG A 102 37.06 11.79 -16.93
CA ARG A 102 37.67 12.58 -18.02
C ARG A 102 38.38 13.82 -17.50
N VAL A 103 37.76 14.57 -16.59
CA VAL A 103 38.36 15.79 -16.02
C VAL A 103 39.62 15.46 -15.22
N ILE A 104 39.61 14.40 -14.42
CA ILE A 104 40.78 13.94 -13.65
C ILE A 104 41.93 13.59 -14.60
N MET A 105 41.66 12.81 -15.65
CA MET A 105 42.67 12.43 -16.65
C MET A 105 43.27 13.66 -17.35
N GLN A 106 42.43 14.59 -17.79
CA GLN A 106 42.87 15.83 -18.44
C GLN A 106 43.71 16.71 -17.51
N ARG A 107 43.42 16.71 -16.20
CA ARG A 107 44.21 17.42 -15.20
C ARG A 107 45.58 16.75 -14.99
N ALA A 108 45.61 15.43 -14.88
CA ALA A 108 46.85 14.67 -14.74
C ALA A 108 47.79 14.90 -15.93
N GLN A 109 47.26 14.88 -17.16
CA GLN A 109 48.03 15.12 -18.38
C GLN A 109 48.63 16.54 -18.42
N ARG A 110 47.86 17.56 -18.00
CA ARG A 110 48.38 18.94 -17.89
C ARG A 110 49.50 19.08 -16.87
N LEU A 111 49.38 18.40 -15.72
CA LEU A 111 50.42 18.41 -14.70
C LEU A 111 51.72 17.73 -15.18
N GLU A 112 51.61 16.66 -15.96
CA GLU A 112 52.76 15.95 -16.53
C GLU A 112 53.50 16.79 -17.59
N GLN A 113 52.76 17.52 -18.43
CA GLN A 113 53.32 18.47 -19.39
C GLN A 113 54.03 19.64 -18.71
N GLN A 114 53.47 20.15 -17.60
CA GLN A 114 54.14 21.18 -16.79
C GLN A 114 55.42 20.65 -16.16
N LYS A 115 55.42 19.41 -15.66
CA LYS A 115 56.62 18.74 -15.13
C LYS A 115 57.69 18.50 -16.19
N ALA A 116 57.31 18.17 -17.42
CA ALA A 116 58.24 17.93 -18.53
C ALA A 116 58.82 19.22 -19.14
N GLY A 117 58.10 20.35 -19.06
CA GLY A 117 58.55 21.66 -19.54
C GLY A 117 59.41 22.46 -18.56
N SER A 118 59.37 22.14 -17.26
CA SER A 118 60.17 22.78 -16.22
C SER A 118 61.35 21.90 -15.79
N GLY A 119 62.42 21.89 -16.60
CA GLY A 119 63.72 21.39 -16.17
C GLY A 119 64.36 22.35 -15.16
N GLY A 120 64.24 22.07 -13.86
CA GLY A 120 64.96 22.78 -12.80
C GLY A 120 64.60 22.28 -11.40
N PRO A 121 65.55 21.76 -10.60
CA PRO A 121 65.29 21.35 -9.23
C PRO A 121 65.23 22.58 -8.32
N GLY A 122 64.16 22.68 -7.52
CA GLY A 122 64.07 23.62 -6.41
C GLY A 122 63.04 24.73 -6.61
N THR A 123 61.92 24.58 -5.92
CA THR A 123 61.32 25.63 -5.09
C THR A 123 60.17 24.98 -4.33
N ASP A 124 60.44 24.70 -3.05
CA ASP A 124 59.40 24.55 -2.03
C ASP A 124 58.51 25.79 -2.07
N GLN A 125 57.36 25.69 -2.74
CA GLN A 125 56.27 26.67 -2.66
C GLN A 125 55.23 26.15 -1.67
N THR A 126 55.67 25.87 -0.44
CA THR A 126 54.82 25.62 0.73
C THR A 126 54.55 26.93 1.45
N SER A 127 53.95 27.92 0.79
CA SER A 127 53.42 29.10 1.50
C SER A 127 52.46 29.94 0.64
N GLY A 128 51.16 29.81 0.90
CA GLY A 128 50.23 30.94 0.75
C GLY A 128 49.40 31.06 -0.54
N SER A 129 49.79 30.50 -1.70
CA SER A 129 48.95 30.64 -2.90
C SER A 129 47.86 29.56 -2.92
N ILE A 130 46.68 29.89 -2.38
CA ILE A 130 45.48 29.04 -2.45
C ILE A 130 45.18 28.74 -3.93
N ASN A 131 44.93 27.47 -4.25
CA ASN A 131 44.61 27.02 -5.60
C ASN A 131 43.51 27.94 -6.22
N PRO A 132 43.76 28.59 -7.37
CA PRO A 132 42.83 29.58 -7.94
C PRO A 132 41.46 28.97 -8.29
N GLU A 133 41.43 27.67 -8.58
CA GLU A 133 40.18 26.94 -8.84
C GLU A 133 39.34 26.81 -7.57
N TYR A 134 39.98 26.64 -6.41
CA TYR A 134 39.32 26.61 -5.11
C TYR A 134 38.74 27.97 -4.72
N LEU A 135 39.46 29.07 -5.01
CA LEU A 135 38.95 30.44 -4.80
C LEU A 135 37.68 30.70 -5.64
N ASN A 136 37.70 30.28 -6.90
CA ASN A 136 36.55 30.41 -7.81
C ASN A 136 35.34 29.56 -7.36
N ALA A 137 35.56 28.31 -6.94
CA ALA A 137 34.50 27.46 -6.42
C ALA A 137 33.87 28.06 -5.16
N ARG A 138 34.70 28.57 -4.24
CA ARG A 138 34.25 29.24 -3.00
C ARG A 138 33.46 30.52 -3.28
N ALA A 139 33.87 31.32 -4.28
CA ALA A 139 33.14 32.51 -4.68
C ALA A 139 31.75 32.18 -5.26
N LYS A 140 31.65 31.15 -6.11
CA LYS A 140 30.38 30.68 -6.68
C LYS A 140 29.41 30.18 -5.61
N LEU A 141 29.91 29.39 -4.65
CA LEU A 141 29.09 28.90 -3.54
C LEU A 141 28.53 30.04 -2.69
N ARG A 142 29.31 31.09 -2.44
CA ARG A 142 28.83 32.30 -1.74
C ARG A 142 27.70 32.99 -2.50
N ALA A 143 27.84 33.18 -3.81
CA ALA A 143 26.78 33.80 -4.61
C ALA A 143 25.45 33.03 -4.59
N THR A 144 25.48 31.70 -4.48
CA THR A 144 24.26 30.87 -4.44
C THR A 144 23.58 30.80 -3.08
N VAL A 145 24.28 31.06 -1.97
CA VAL A 145 23.68 31.05 -0.63
C VAL A 145 23.02 32.37 -0.26
N ASP A 146 23.46 33.47 -0.88
CA ASP A 146 22.92 34.82 -0.64
C ASP A 146 21.63 35.10 -1.44
N THR A 147 21.19 34.18 -2.30
CA THR A 147 20.01 34.32 -3.18
C THR A 147 18.75 33.61 -2.67
N LYS A 148 18.66 33.35 -1.36
CA LYS A 148 17.53 32.65 -0.74
C LYS A 148 16.86 33.46 0.36
#